data_AF-A0A952P6F0-F1
#
_entry.id   AF-A0A952P6F0-F1
#
_cell.length_a   1.000
_cell.length_b   1.000
_cell.length_c   1.000
_cell.angle_alpha   90.00
_cell.angle_beta   90.00
_cell.angle_gamma   90.00
#
_symmetry.space_group_name_H-M   'P 1'
#
loop_
_entity.id
_entity.type
_entity.pdbx_description
1 polymer ?
#
loop_
_entity_poly.entity_id
_entity_poly.type
_entity_poly.pdbx_seq_one_letter_code
_entity_poly.pdbx_strand_id
1 'polypeptide(L)'
;MKFVLVILSGLLFSPFVMADEKPCEKDVAALCAGVEKGGGAIMKCLHENKDKLSEQCKAHRDHMKGSMKQVMKKHRGEIHEACAEDFKTLCGEIKPGHGAMMKCLRDKKDQASEACQAELSKMKADMRDKMKKHKK
;
A
#
# COMPACT_ATOMS: atom_id res chain seq x y z
N MET A 1 -10.68 34.04 47.04
CA MET A 1 -11.03 33.13 48.16
C MET A 1 -11.35 31.75 47.57
N LYS A 2 -11.25 30.58 48.21
CA LYS A 2 -10.39 29.99 49.26
C LYS A 2 -11.16 28.74 49.77
N PHE A 3 -10.76 27.53 49.33
CA PHE A 3 -11.37 26.20 49.60
C PHE A 3 -12.84 26.06 49.08
N VAL A 4 -13.44 24.90 48.79
CA VAL A 4 -13.45 23.52 49.33
C VAL A 4 -13.76 22.57 48.15
N LEU A 5 -13.27 21.32 47.97
CA LEU A 5 -12.36 20.41 48.71
C LEU A 5 -11.62 19.48 47.70
N VAL A 6 -10.90 18.45 48.19
CA VAL A 6 -10.45 17.27 47.44
C VAL A 6 -11.36 16.08 47.76
N ILE A 7 -11.85 15.34 46.77
CA ILE A 7 -12.49 14.03 46.99
C ILE A 7 -11.69 12.95 46.28
N LEU A 8 -11.11 12.05 47.07
CA LEU A 8 -10.49 10.81 46.61
C LEU A 8 -11.59 9.89 46.06
N SER A 9 -11.63 9.64 44.74
CA SER A 9 -12.04 8.36 44.12
C SER A 9 -12.03 8.47 42.60
N GLY A 10 -11.33 7.54 41.93
CA GLY A 10 -11.44 7.35 40.48
C GLY A 10 -10.54 8.22 39.61
N LEU A 11 -9.28 7.80 39.44
CA LEU A 11 -8.45 8.19 38.30
C LEU A 11 -9.03 7.61 36.99
N LEU A 12 -10.13 8.18 36.51
CA LEU A 12 -10.75 7.83 35.22
C LEU A 12 -10.62 8.95 34.16
N PHE A 13 -9.78 9.95 34.41
CA PHE A 13 -9.03 10.61 33.33
C PHE A 13 -7.90 9.69 32.87
N SER A 14 -8.26 8.53 32.30
CA SER A 14 -7.31 7.80 31.47
C SER A 14 -7.11 8.63 30.21
N PRO A 15 -5.91 9.16 29.93
CA PRO A 15 -5.71 10.04 28.79
C PRO A 15 -6.04 9.27 27.51
N PHE A 16 -6.78 9.92 26.60
CA PHE A 16 -7.03 9.46 25.24
C PHE A 16 -5.72 8.92 24.63
N VAL A 17 -5.57 7.59 24.53
CA VAL A 17 -4.42 6.98 23.85
C VAL A 17 -4.68 7.04 22.35
N MET A 18 -4.54 8.24 21.79
CA MET A 18 -4.50 8.47 20.34
C MET A 18 -3.12 8.06 19.81
N ALA A 19 -2.85 6.76 19.82
CA ALA A 19 -1.70 6.21 19.13
C ALA A 19 -1.94 6.29 17.62
N ASP A 20 -1.03 6.90 16.87
CA ASP A 20 -0.94 6.82 15.40
C ASP A 20 -0.44 5.42 14.99
N GLU A 21 -1.16 4.38 15.44
CA GLU A 21 -0.78 3.00 15.19
C GLU A 21 -1.17 2.63 13.75
N LYS A 22 -0.16 2.34 12.92
CA LYS A 22 -0.41 1.98 11.52
C LYS A 22 -1.26 0.71 11.49
N PRO A 23 -2.37 0.66 10.70
CA PRO A 23 -3.38 -0.40 10.79
C PRO A 23 -2.93 -1.87 10.68
N CYS A 24 -1.70 -2.15 10.25
CA CYS A 24 -1.14 -3.49 10.11
C CYS A 24 0.20 -3.66 10.87
N GLU A 25 0.59 -2.75 11.76
CA GLU A 25 1.94 -2.77 12.35
C GLU A 25 2.17 -4.01 13.23
N LYS A 26 1.20 -4.31 14.11
CA LYS A 26 1.19 -5.54 14.94
C LYS A 26 1.13 -6.80 14.08
N ASP A 27 0.28 -6.83 13.05
CA ASP A 27 0.17 -7.95 12.12
C ASP A 27 1.48 -8.23 11.37
N VAL A 28 2.18 -7.19 10.92
CA VAL A 28 3.48 -7.32 10.26
C VAL A 28 4.54 -7.84 11.24
N ALA A 29 4.56 -7.34 12.49
CA ALA A 29 5.49 -7.81 13.50
C ALA A 29 5.26 -9.28 13.90
N ALA A 30 4.00 -9.71 14.01
CA ALA A 30 3.63 -11.06 14.46
C ALA A 30 3.68 -12.11 13.33
N LEU A 31 3.29 -11.75 12.11
CA LEU A 31 3.07 -12.72 11.00
C LEU A 31 4.13 -12.62 9.89
N CYS A 32 4.87 -11.50 9.81
CA CYS A 32 5.81 -11.20 8.74
C CYS A 32 7.20 -10.79 9.26
N ALA A 33 7.57 -11.23 10.46
CA ALA A 33 8.92 -11.08 11.00
C ALA A 33 9.96 -11.67 10.03
N GLY A 34 11.05 -10.93 9.78
CA GLY A 34 12.10 -11.33 8.83
C GLY A 34 11.80 -11.11 7.35
N VAL A 35 10.60 -10.67 6.96
CA VAL A 35 10.31 -10.31 5.57
C VAL A 35 10.98 -8.98 5.22
N GLU A 36 11.84 -8.98 4.20
CA GLU A 36 12.51 -7.76 3.72
C GLU A 36 11.51 -6.69 3.27
N LYS A 37 11.73 -5.46 3.72
CA LYS A 37 10.85 -4.32 3.42
C LYS A 37 11.16 -3.78 2.01
N GLY A 38 10.20 -3.92 1.11
CA GLY A 38 10.31 -3.41 -0.26
C GLY A 38 9.51 -4.28 -1.23
N GLY A 39 9.45 -3.88 -2.50
CA GLY A 39 8.94 -4.70 -3.61
C GLY A 39 7.50 -5.24 -3.52
N GLY A 40 6.74 -4.92 -2.46
CA GLY A 40 5.47 -5.57 -2.13
C GLY A 40 5.57 -6.84 -1.29
N ALA A 41 6.76 -7.23 -0.80
CA ALA A 41 6.97 -8.49 -0.05
C ALA A 41 6.11 -8.57 1.23
N ILE A 42 6.04 -7.48 2.00
CA ILE A 42 5.14 -7.38 3.18
C ILE A 42 3.68 -7.55 2.77
N MET A 43 3.24 -6.94 1.65
CA MET A 43 1.86 -7.08 1.15
C MET A 43 1.55 -8.52 0.69
N LYS A 44 2.55 -9.25 0.17
CA LYS A 44 2.44 -10.68 -0.14
C LYS A 44 2.28 -11.51 1.13
N CYS A 45 3.12 -11.31 2.14
CA CYS A 45 3.00 -12.01 3.43
C CYS A 45 1.65 -11.75 4.14
N LEU A 46 1.17 -10.50 4.14
CA LEU A 46 -0.17 -10.14 4.65
C LEU A 46 -1.32 -10.66 3.75
N HIS A 47 -1.05 -11.06 2.50
CA HIS A 47 -2.02 -11.74 1.66
C HIS A 47 -2.08 -13.24 1.96
N GLU A 48 -0.92 -13.86 2.16
CA GLU A 48 -0.77 -15.27 2.53
C GLU A 48 -1.32 -15.56 3.94
N ASN A 49 -1.23 -14.59 4.86
CA ASN A 49 -1.81 -14.69 6.22
C ASN A 49 -3.15 -13.94 6.38
N LYS A 50 -3.87 -13.64 5.29
CA LYS A 50 -5.08 -12.77 5.28
C LYS A 50 -6.13 -13.10 6.37
N ASP A 51 -6.29 -14.37 6.71
CA ASP A 51 -7.34 -14.87 7.61
C ASP A 51 -6.94 -14.70 9.09
N LYS A 52 -5.63 -14.62 9.37
CA LYS A 52 -5.04 -14.38 10.71
C LYS A 52 -4.90 -12.90 11.07
N LEU A 53 -5.20 -11.99 10.13
CA LEU A 53 -5.05 -10.56 10.33
C LEU A 53 -6.07 -10.00 11.32
N SER A 54 -5.70 -8.93 12.02
CA SER A 54 -6.61 -8.05 12.73
C SER A 54 -7.65 -7.43 11.80
N GLU A 55 -8.85 -7.15 12.32
CA GLU A 55 -9.91 -6.49 11.56
C GLU A 55 -9.49 -5.10 11.06
N GLN A 56 -8.67 -4.39 11.84
CA GLN A 56 -8.09 -3.10 11.45
C GLN A 56 -7.18 -3.24 10.23
N CYS A 57 -6.32 -4.27 10.19
CA CYS A 57 -5.45 -4.53 9.05
C CYS A 57 -6.23 -5.05 7.82
N LYS A 58 -7.28 -5.86 8.03
CA LYS A 58 -8.19 -6.29 6.95
C LYS A 58 -8.85 -5.09 6.29
N ALA A 59 -9.53 -4.24 7.07
CA ALA A 59 -10.20 -3.05 6.58
C ALA A 59 -9.24 -2.11 5.83
N HIS A 60 -8.04 -1.87 6.39
CA HIS A 60 -7.02 -1.06 5.73
C HIS A 60 -6.54 -1.67 4.40
N ARG A 61 -6.27 -2.98 4.36
CA ARG A 61 -5.89 -3.69 3.12
C ARG A 61 -6.97 -3.60 2.06
N ASP A 62 -8.24 -3.81 2.40
CA ASP A 62 -9.34 -3.78 1.42
C ASP A 62 -9.61 -2.36 0.91
N HIS A 63 -9.49 -1.35 1.76
CA HIS A 63 -9.51 0.06 1.35
C HIS A 63 -8.34 0.39 0.39
N MET A 64 -7.10 0.03 0.76
CA MET A 64 -5.92 0.24 -0.09
C MET A 64 -6.02 -0.51 -1.43
N LYS A 65 -6.54 -1.74 -1.41
CA LYS A 65 -6.83 -2.56 -2.59
C LYS A 65 -7.91 -1.91 -3.46
N GLY A 66 -8.94 -1.31 -2.87
CA GLY A 66 -9.96 -0.53 -3.58
C GLY A 66 -9.36 0.66 -4.33
N SER A 67 -8.57 1.48 -3.65
CA SER A 67 -7.89 2.64 -4.26
C SER A 67 -6.89 2.24 -5.35
N MET A 68 -6.10 1.18 -5.13
CA MET A 68 -5.21 0.60 -6.14
C MET A 68 -5.99 0.08 -7.35
N LYS A 69 -7.09 -0.66 -7.13
CA LYS A 69 -7.97 -1.17 -8.18
C LYS A 69 -8.57 -0.05 -9.01
N GLN A 70 -8.92 1.09 -8.42
CA GLN A 70 -9.45 2.25 -9.15
C GLN A 70 -8.40 2.87 -10.09
N VAL A 71 -7.17 3.09 -9.61
CA VAL A 71 -6.07 3.62 -10.45
C VAL A 71 -5.74 2.62 -11.56
N MET A 72 -5.60 1.34 -11.24
CA MET A 72 -5.36 0.29 -12.23
C MET A 72 -6.50 0.19 -13.26
N LYS A 73 -7.78 0.31 -12.85
CA LYS A 73 -8.91 0.31 -13.79
C LYS A 73 -8.83 1.47 -14.79
N LYS A 74 -8.36 2.64 -14.37
CA LYS A 74 -8.17 3.81 -15.25
C LYS A 74 -7.07 3.55 -16.28
N HIS A 75 -5.87 3.19 -15.81
CA HIS A 75 -4.65 3.14 -16.65
C HIS A 75 -4.39 1.79 -17.35
N ARG A 76 -5.12 0.71 -17.03
CA ARG A 76 -4.79 -0.64 -17.53
C ARG A 76 -4.80 -0.75 -19.05
N GLY A 77 -5.72 -0.08 -19.74
CA GLY A 77 -5.78 -0.09 -21.21
C GLY A 77 -4.54 0.57 -21.81
N GLU A 78 -4.36 1.85 -21.49
CA GLU A 78 -3.26 2.71 -21.95
C GLU A 78 -1.88 2.08 -21.66
N ILE A 79 -1.65 1.58 -20.43
CA ILE A 79 -0.42 0.87 -20.05
C ILE A 79 -0.24 -0.41 -20.87
N HIS A 80 -1.29 -1.22 -21.04
CA HIS A 80 -1.17 -2.51 -21.74
C HIS A 80 -0.90 -2.33 -23.24
N GLU A 81 -1.47 -1.29 -23.85
CA GLU A 81 -1.25 -0.93 -25.24
C GLU A 81 0.15 -0.33 -25.44
N ALA A 82 0.46 0.75 -24.73
CA ALA A 82 1.73 1.48 -24.89
C ALA A 82 2.97 0.66 -24.48
N CYS A 83 2.84 -0.25 -23.51
CA CYS A 83 3.94 -1.11 -23.05
C CYS A 83 3.89 -2.54 -23.61
N ALA A 84 3.04 -2.85 -24.60
CA ALA A 84 2.83 -4.24 -25.06
C ALA A 84 4.14 -4.93 -25.50
N GLU A 85 4.95 -4.23 -26.29
CA GLU A 85 6.26 -4.74 -26.75
C GLU A 85 7.31 -4.66 -25.64
N ASP A 86 7.34 -3.58 -24.86
CA ASP A 86 8.25 -3.43 -23.71
C ASP A 86 8.08 -4.57 -22.69
N PHE A 87 6.85 -5.03 -22.43
CA PHE A 87 6.60 -6.21 -21.59
C PHE A 87 7.24 -7.48 -22.16
N LYS A 88 7.21 -7.69 -23.48
CA LYS A 88 7.79 -8.87 -24.13
C LYS A 88 9.32 -8.81 -24.13
N THR A 89 9.89 -7.70 -24.59
CA THR A 89 11.33 -7.53 -24.83
C THR A 89 12.11 -7.29 -23.54
N LEU A 90 11.57 -6.53 -22.59
CA LEU A 90 12.25 -6.21 -21.34
C LEU A 90 11.89 -7.16 -20.20
N CYS A 91 10.70 -7.76 -20.22
CA CYS A 91 10.12 -8.47 -19.07
C CYS A 91 9.48 -9.83 -19.38
N GLY A 92 9.73 -10.43 -20.56
CA GLY A 92 9.06 -11.65 -21.01
C GLY A 92 9.23 -12.87 -20.08
N GLU A 93 10.33 -12.96 -19.35
CA GLU A 93 10.61 -14.03 -18.37
C GLU A 93 9.90 -13.84 -17.02
N ILE A 94 9.28 -12.68 -16.78
CA ILE A 94 8.67 -12.34 -15.49
C ILE A 94 7.30 -13.02 -15.36
N LYS A 95 7.23 -14.01 -14.46
CA LYS A 95 5.97 -14.68 -14.13
C LYS A 95 4.90 -13.67 -13.67
N PRO A 96 3.71 -13.63 -14.29
CA PRO A 96 2.64 -12.72 -13.89
C PRO A 96 2.14 -12.95 -12.45
N GLY A 97 1.74 -11.86 -11.80
CA GLY A 97 1.20 -11.87 -10.43
C GLY A 97 1.89 -10.88 -9.50
N HIS A 98 1.25 -10.52 -8.38
CA HIS A 98 1.80 -9.69 -7.29
C HIS A 98 2.45 -8.35 -7.72
N GLY A 99 2.14 -7.83 -8.92
CA GLY A 99 2.77 -6.63 -9.48
C GLY A 99 4.20 -6.84 -10.01
N ALA A 100 4.70 -8.08 -10.11
CA ALA A 100 6.06 -8.38 -10.57
C ALA A 100 6.38 -7.78 -11.95
N MET A 101 5.45 -7.90 -12.90
CA MET A 101 5.58 -7.31 -14.24
C MET A 101 5.68 -5.77 -14.19
N MET A 102 4.88 -5.12 -13.34
CA MET A 102 4.94 -3.66 -13.11
C MET A 102 6.16 -3.21 -12.30
N LYS A 103 6.82 -4.13 -11.58
CA LYS A 103 8.13 -3.90 -10.96
C LYS A 103 9.20 -3.91 -12.06
N CYS A 104 9.24 -4.94 -12.90
CA CYS A 104 10.20 -5.05 -13.99
C CYS A 104 10.19 -3.83 -14.93
N LEU A 105 9.03 -3.40 -15.43
CA LEU A 105 8.95 -2.19 -16.25
C LEU A 105 9.34 -0.90 -15.52
N ARG A 106 9.19 -0.84 -14.19
CA ARG A 106 9.62 0.33 -13.42
C ARG A 106 11.14 0.34 -13.25
N ASP A 107 11.73 -0.82 -13.01
CA ASP A 107 13.17 -1.00 -12.81
C ASP A 107 13.92 -0.87 -14.15
N LYS A 108 13.26 -1.19 -15.27
CA LYS A 108 13.75 -0.97 -16.66
C LYS A 108 13.10 0.22 -17.37
N LYS A 109 12.56 1.20 -16.62
CA LYS A 109 11.80 2.33 -17.21
C LYS A 109 12.59 3.04 -18.31
N ASP A 110 13.88 3.30 -18.08
CA ASP A 110 14.72 4.07 -19.00
C ASP A 110 15.12 3.28 -20.26
N GLN A 111 14.83 1.97 -20.31
CA GLN A 111 14.97 1.09 -21.47
C GLN A 111 13.65 0.90 -22.24
N ALA A 112 12.53 1.33 -21.66
CA ALA A 112 11.21 1.22 -22.28
C ALA A 112 10.94 2.34 -23.28
N SER A 113 10.04 2.09 -24.23
CA SER A 113 9.57 3.07 -25.21
C SER A 113 9.06 4.37 -24.56
N GLU A 114 9.24 5.51 -25.23
CA GLU A 114 8.76 6.81 -24.72
C GLU A 114 7.25 6.80 -24.41
N ALA A 115 6.46 6.08 -25.22
CA ALA A 115 5.04 5.87 -25.01
C ALA A 115 4.77 5.13 -23.68
N CYS A 116 5.39 3.98 -23.47
CA CYS A 116 5.26 3.25 -22.21
C CYS A 116 5.75 4.07 -21.01
N GLN A 117 6.87 4.79 -21.18
CA GLN A 117 7.41 5.68 -20.17
C GLN A 117 6.46 6.81 -19.76
N ALA A 118 5.69 7.36 -20.69
CA ALA A 118 4.66 8.37 -20.44
C ALA A 118 3.50 7.78 -19.63
N GLU A 119 2.95 6.63 -20.04
CA GLU A 119 1.84 5.98 -19.33
C GLU A 119 2.22 5.53 -17.91
N LEU A 120 3.41 4.94 -17.74
CA LEU A 120 3.95 4.60 -16.42
C LEU A 120 4.07 5.84 -15.51
N SER A 121 4.36 7.01 -16.09
CA SER A 121 4.48 8.27 -15.35
C SER A 121 3.11 8.85 -14.96
N LYS A 122 2.14 8.83 -15.87
CA LYS A 122 0.73 9.20 -15.60
C LYS A 122 0.13 8.34 -14.49
N MET A 123 0.24 7.01 -14.60
CA MET A 123 -0.24 6.07 -13.58
C MET A 123 0.44 6.31 -12.21
N LYS A 124 1.75 6.58 -12.19
CA LYS A 124 2.50 6.90 -10.95
C LYS A 124 2.05 8.22 -10.33
N ALA A 125 1.72 9.23 -11.14
CA ALA A 125 1.19 10.51 -10.67
C ALA A 125 -0.21 10.35 -10.04
N ASP A 126 -1.12 9.67 -10.72
CA ASP A 126 -2.47 9.37 -10.22
C ASP A 126 -2.44 8.53 -8.94
N MET A 127 -1.56 7.52 -8.87
CA MET A 127 -1.35 6.73 -7.66
C MET A 127 -0.86 7.59 -6.49
N ARG A 128 0.06 8.53 -6.74
CA ARG A 128 0.58 9.47 -5.74
C ARG A 128 -0.52 10.42 -5.25
N ASP A 129 -1.34 10.98 -6.14
CA ASP A 129 -2.49 11.80 -5.77
C ASP A 129 -3.49 11.02 -4.91
N LYS A 130 -3.84 9.81 -5.34
CA LYS A 130 -4.75 8.92 -4.61
C LYS A 130 -4.23 8.59 -3.21
N MET A 131 -2.93 8.28 -3.07
CA MET A 131 -2.32 8.00 -1.76
C MET A 131 -2.24 9.23 -0.86
N LYS A 132 -2.00 10.44 -1.39
CA LYS A 132 -2.02 11.68 -0.61
C LYS A 132 -3.38 11.93 0.05
N LYS A 133 -4.48 11.60 -0.65
CA LYS A 133 -5.86 11.70 -0.16
C LYS A 133 -6.21 10.73 0.98
N HIS A 134 -5.32 9.79 1.30
CA HIS A 134 -5.48 8.83 2.40
C HIS A 134 -4.50 9.02 3.57
N LYS A 135 -3.69 10.09 3.54
CA LYS A 135 -2.74 10.45 4.60
C LYS A 135 -3.21 11.69 5.40
N LYS A 136 -4.52 11.94 5.41
CA LYS A 136 -5.17 13.12 5.99
C LYS A 136 -6.47 12.67 6.66
#